data_AF-A0A7S0ZVH9-F1
#
_entry.id   AF-A0A7S0ZVH9-F1
#
_cell.length_a   1.000
_cell.length_b   1.000
_cell.length_c   1.000
_cell.angle_alpha   90.00
_cell.angle_beta   90.00
_cell.angle_gamma   90.00
#
_symmetry.space_group_name_H-M   'P 1'
#
loop_
_entity.id
_entity.type
_entity.pdbx_description
1 polymer ?
#
loop_
_entity_poly.entity_id
_entity_poly.type
_entity_poly.pdbx_seq_one_letter_code
_entity_poly.pdbx_strand_id
1 'polypeptide(L)'
;TMAWSCHVLACIWYGIASSRGHDTGTSWLGEIGAPAPSFYLYVTSFHWAMVQITLGGIDVSASNSSERLFSIFAVLLGVIFSSSFVSYLSALLIGKQVEYSNRNNQLRALRRYLAQHRVEGSLAARVQ
;
A
#
# COMPACT_ATOMS: atom_id res chain seq x y z
N THR A 1 -8.23 0.83 0.52
CA THR A 1 -7.97 1.32 1.89
C THR A 1 -6.74 2.21 1.93
N MET A 2 -5.58 1.77 1.42
CA MET A 2 -4.34 2.57 1.44
C MET A 2 -4.48 3.95 0.78
N ALA A 3 -5.05 4.03 -0.43
CA ALA A 3 -5.24 5.31 -1.13
C ALA A 3 -6.14 6.31 -0.37
N TRP A 4 -7.17 5.80 0.32
CA TRP A 4 -8.03 6.62 1.18
C TRP A 4 -7.26 7.16 2.38
N SER A 5 -6.47 6.32 3.05
CA SER A 5 -5.59 6.76 4.14
C SER A 5 -4.61 7.83 3.68
N CYS A 6 -4.00 7.68 2.50
CA CYS A 6 -3.13 8.71 1.91
C CYS A 6 -3.86 10.04 1.70
N HIS A 7 -5.10 10.00 1.17
CA HIS A 7 -5.91 11.19 0.97
C HIS A 7 -6.22 11.91 2.29
N VAL A 8 -6.65 11.17 3.31
CA VAL A 8 -6.95 11.74 4.64
C VAL A 8 -5.69 12.37 5.26
N LEU A 9 -4.55 11.67 5.24
CA LEU A 9 -3.28 12.20 5.76
C LEU A 9 -2.83 13.45 4.99
N ALA A 10 -2.98 13.45 3.66
CA ALA A 10 -2.63 14.59 2.81
C ALA A 10 -3.51 15.82 3.08
N CYS A 11 -4.81 15.64 3.24
CA CYS A 11 -5.73 16.73 3.56
C CYS A 11 -5.45 17.32 4.95
N ILE A 12 -5.14 16.48 5.94
CA ILE A 12 -4.74 16.96 7.28
C ILE A 12 -3.40 17.70 7.20
N TRP A 13 -2.42 17.16 6.48
CA TRP A 13 -1.11 17.80 6.28
C TRP A 13 -1.22 19.20 5.67
N TYR A 14 -2.02 19.33 4.62
CA TYR A 14 -2.31 20.61 3.99
C TYR A 14 -3.08 21.55 4.93
N GLY A 15 -4.06 21.01 5.68
CA GLY A 15 -4.86 21.77 6.64
C GLY A 15 -4.04 22.35 7.78
N ILE A 16 -3.10 21.57 8.32
CA ILE A 16 -2.14 22.03 9.35
C ILE A 16 -1.34 23.20 8.79
N ALA A 17 -0.70 23.03 7.63
CA ALA A 17 0.15 24.08 7.07
C ALA A 17 -0.60 25.36 6.66
N SER A 18 -1.88 25.23 6.30
CA SER A 18 -2.76 26.35 5.96
C SER A 18 -3.30 27.09 7.20
N SER A 19 -3.15 26.52 8.40
CA SER A 19 -3.55 27.18 9.64
C SER A 19 -2.65 28.39 9.95
N ARG A 20 -3.17 29.33 10.76
CA ARG A 20 -2.43 30.51 11.20
C ARG A 20 -1.83 30.28 12.58
N GLY A 21 -0.71 30.92 12.87
CA GLY A 21 -0.10 30.89 14.20
C GLY A 21 0.90 29.76 14.42
N HIS A 22 1.68 29.41 13.39
CA HIS A 22 2.81 28.49 13.52
C HIS A 22 3.86 29.05 14.48
N ASP A 23 4.39 28.22 15.35
CA ASP A 23 5.37 28.60 16.38
C ASP A 23 6.71 29.06 15.78
N THR A 24 7.11 28.52 14.64
CA THR A 24 8.31 28.94 13.89
C THR A 24 8.04 30.06 12.89
N GLY A 25 6.78 30.51 12.77
CA GLY A 25 6.36 31.55 11.82
C GLY A 25 6.23 31.09 10.37
N THR A 26 6.51 29.82 10.05
CA THR A 26 6.38 29.25 8.70
C THR A 26 5.81 27.83 8.72
N SER A 27 5.46 27.34 7.53
CA SER A 27 4.98 25.97 7.28
C SER A 27 5.67 25.42 6.02
N TRP A 28 5.49 24.14 5.72
CA TRP A 28 6.03 23.56 4.50
C TRP A 28 5.53 24.28 3.23
N LEU A 29 4.34 24.91 3.28
CA LEU A 29 3.82 25.76 2.20
C LEU A 29 4.68 27.02 2.00
N GLY A 30 5.22 27.57 3.09
CA GLY A 30 6.13 28.71 3.06
C GLY A 30 7.48 28.36 2.43
N GLU A 31 7.98 27.15 2.66
CA GLU A 31 9.25 26.68 2.06
C GLU A 31 9.16 26.47 0.54
N ILE A 32 7.98 26.11 0.01
CA ILE A 32 7.76 25.95 -1.43
C ILE A 32 7.71 27.29 -2.18
N GLY A 33 7.47 28.40 -1.46
CA GLY A 33 7.28 29.72 -2.05
C GLY A 33 5.89 29.91 -2.66
N ALA A 34 5.25 31.05 -2.38
CA ALA A 34 3.89 31.34 -2.80
C ALA A 34 3.80 32.03 -4.19
N PRO A 35 2.69 31.86 -4.96
CA PRO A 35 1.63 30.86 -4.82
C PRO A 35 1.78 29.70 -5.82
N ALA A 36 1.91 28.46 -5.31
CA ALA A 36 1.88 27.27 -6.15
C ALA A 36 0.43 26.86 -6.53
N PRO A 37 0.21 26.22 -7.68
CA PRO A 37 -1.12 25.76 -8.10
C PRO A 37 -1.75 24.77 -7.11
N SER A 38 -3.08 24.85 -6.90
CA SER A 38 -3.78 23.98 -5.94
C SER A 38 -3.61 22.49 -6.26
N PHE A 39 -3.55 22.11 -7.55
CA PHE A 39 -3.28 20.73 -7.94
C PHE A 39 -1.88 20.28 -7.51
N TYR A 40 -0.88 21.14 -7.68
CA TYR A 40 0.50 20.87 -7.23
C TYR A 40 0.55 20.67 -5.72
N LEU A 41 -0.10 21.54 -4.94
CA LEU A 41 -0.16 21.41 -3.48
C LEU A 41 -0.84 20.11 -3.04
N TYR A 42 -1.91 19.71 -3.73
CA TYR A 42 -2.59 18.44 -3.47
C TYR A 42 -1.69 17.24 -3.75
N VAL A 43 -1.08 17.16 -4.95
CA VAL A 43 -0.23 16.00 -5.29
C VAL A 43 1.04 15.95 -4.45
N THR A 44 1.60 17.09 -4.04
CA THR A 44 2.73 17.16 -3.12
C THR A 44 2.34 16.68 -1.72
N SER A 45 1.19 17.10 -1.21
CA SER A 45 0.66 16.61 0.08
C SER A 45 0.36 15.10 0.02
N PHE A 46 -0.16 14.62 -1.10
CA PHE A 46 -0.43 13.21 -1.33
C PHE A 46 0.86 12.39 -1.44
N HIS A 47 1.87 12.91 -2.12
CA HIS A 47 3.20 12.29 -2.19
C HIS A 47 3.85 12.20 -0.82
N TRP A 48 3.78 13.27 -0.02
CA TRP A 48 4.24 13.27 1.36
C TRP A 48 3.54 12.16 2.18
N ALA A 49 2.21 12.03 2.07
CA ALA A 49 1.46 10.99 2.78
C ALA A 49 1.83 9.56 2.33
N MET A 50 2.06 9.34 1.04
CA MET A 50 2.54 8.05 0.51
C MET A 50 3.90 7.69 1.11
N VAL A 51 4.80 8.66 1.15
CA VAL A 51 6.16 8.48 1.68
C VAL A 51 6.15 8.09 3.16
N GLN A 52 5.21 8.61 3.96
CA GLN A 52 5.08 8.18 5.36
C GLN A 52 4.64 6.71 5.50
N ILE A 53 3.83 6.20 4.56
CA ILE A 53 3.41 4.80 4.55
C ILE A 53 4.50 3.88 4.02
N THR A 54 5.24 4.31 2.99
CA THR A 54 6.29 3.49 2.37
C THR A 54 7.67 3.68 3.00
N LEU A 55 7.80 4.55 4.00
CA LEU A 55 9.07 4.90 4.65
C LEU A 55 10.12 5.44 3.65
N GLY A 56 9.68 6.28 2.71
CA GLY A 56 10.54 6.90 1.69
C GLY A 56 11.15 8.24 2.12
N GLY A 57 11.81 8.92 1.18
CA GLY A 57 12.26 10.31 1.34
C GLY A 57 11.49 11.26 0.42
N ILE A 58 11.27 12.50 0.87
CA ILE A 58 10.69 13.59 0.08
C ILE A 58 11.33 14.91 0.51
N ASP A 59 11.46 15.86 -0.42
CA ASP A 59 12.02 17.20 -0.17
C ASP A 59 11.07 18.14 0.59
N VAL A 60 9.94 17.62 1.09
CA VAL A 60 8.96 18.35 1.89
C VAL A 60 9.09 17.89 3.34
N SER A 61 9.56 18.79 4.20
CA SER A 61 9.79 18.50 5.61
C SER A 61 8.93 19.40 6.51
N ALA A 62 8.74 18.98 7.76
CA ALA A 62 8.02 19.79 8.74
C ALA A 62 8.84 21.00 9.16
N SER A 63 8.27 22.19 9.00
CA SER A 63 8.90 23.47 9.32
C SER A 63 8.48 24.04 10.68
N ASN A 64 7.51 23.41 11.35
CA ASN A 64 7.00 23.82 12.67
C ASN A 64 6.69 22.61 13.57
N SER A 65 6.41 22.87 14.86
CA SER A 65 6.21 21.79 15.85
C SER A 65 4.94 20.97 15.58
N SER A 66 3.86 21.60 15.10
CA SER A 66 2.60 20.92 14.82
C SER A 66 2.72 19.93 13.65
N GLU A 67 3.39 20.37 12.58
CA GLU A 67 3.75 19.54 11.44
C GLU A 67 4.68 18.40 11.84
N ARG A 68 5.67 18.68 12.70
CA ARG A 68 6.62 17.66 13.17
C ARG A 68 5.91 16.58 13.98
N LEU A 69 5.04 16.98 14.90
CA LEU A 69 4.27 16.05 15.73
C LEU A 69 3.36 15.19 14.86
N PHE A 70 2.66 15.79 13.90
CA PHE A 70 1.82 15.04 12.96
C PHE A 70 2.64 14.09 12.07
N SER A 71 3.82 14.49 11.62
CA SER A 71 4.74 13.64 10.86
C SER A 71 5.12 12.39 11.64
N ILE A 72 5.42 12.52 12.94
CA ILE A 72 5.73 11.38 13.82
C ILE A 72 4.54 10.41 13.88
N PHE A 73 3.33 10.92 14.10
CA PHE A 73 2.12 10.09 14.10
C PHE A 73 1.87 9.40 12.75
N ALA A 74 2.08 10.11 11.64
CA ALA A 74 1.89 9.58 10.30
C ALA A 74 2.85 8.43 9.99
N VAL A 75 4.13 8.55 10.38
CA VAL A 75 5.12 7.46 10.24
C VAL A 75 4.71 6.22 11.04
N LEU A 76 4.27 6.39 12.29
CA LEU A 76 3.82 5.26 13.12
C LEU A 76 2.63 4.53 12.49
N LEU A 77 1.64 5.28 11.98
CA LEU A 77 0.54 4.70 11.22
C LEU A 77 1.03 4.01 9.95
N GLY A 78 2.00 4.62 9.25
CA GLY A 78 2.63 4.06 8.05
C GLY A 78 3.25 2.69 8.27
N VAL A 79 3.94 2.48 9.40
CA VAL A 79 4.50 1.18 9.79
C VAL A 79 3.40 0.11 9.95
N ILE A 80 2.27 0.46 10.57
CA ILE A 80 1.14 -0.46 10.76
C ILE A 80 0.50 -0.80 9.40
N PHE A 81 0.27 0.21 8.56
CA PHE A 81 -0.35 0.02 7.24
C PHE A 81 0.55 -0.79 6.29
N SER A 82 1.84 -0.49 6.22
CA SER A 82 2.80 -1.21 5.38
C SER A 82 2.93 -2.67 5.80
N SER A 83 3.06 -2.95 7.10
CA SER A 83 3.11 -4.32 7.63
C SER A 83 1.84 -5.11 7.29
N SER A 84 0.67 -4.48 7.43
CA SER A 84 -0.62 -5.09 7.08
C SER A 84 -0.73 -5.37 5.59
N PHE A 85 -0.25 -4.45 4.75
CA PHE A 85 -0.26 -4.60 3.30
C PHE A 85 0.63 -5.76 2.84
N VAL A 86 1.86 -5.84 3.35
CA VAL A 86 2.79 -6.94 3.06
C VAL A 86 2.20 -8.28 3.50
N SER A 87 1.57 -8.33 4.68
CA SER A 87 0.92 -9.53 5.19
C SER A 87 -0.25 -9.97 4.31
N TYR A 88 -1.08 -9.03 3.86
CA TYR A 88 -2.19 -9.31 2.94
C TYR A 88 -1.70 -9.87 1.60
N LEU A 89 -0.68 -9.24 1.01
CA LEU A 89 -0.09 -9.73 -0.24
C LEU A 89 0.51 -11.13 -0.07
N SER A 90 1.21 -11.36 1.05
CA SER A 90 1.79 -12.67 1.36
C SER A 90 0.71 -13.74 1.47
N ALA A 91 -0.37 -13.47 2.21
CA ALA A 91 -1.50 -14.39 2.33
C ALA A 91 -2.16 -14.69 0.98
N LEU A 92 -2.33 -13.69 0.12
CA LEU A 92 -2.88 -13.86 -1.22
C LEU A 92 -1.99 -14.75 -2.10
N LEU A 93 -0.67 -14.53 -2.07
CA LEU A 93 0.29 -15.35 -2.82
C LEU A 93 0.34 -16.79 -2.30
N ILE A 94 0.36 -16.98 -0.98
CA ILE A 94 0.33 -18.31 -0.36
C ILE A 94 -0.97 -19.04 -0.72
N GLY A 95 -2.12 -18.37 -0.61
CA GLY A 95 -3.42 -18.95 -0.97
C GLY A 95 -3.43 -19.44 -2.43
N LYS A 96 -2.93 -18.61 -3.35
CA LYS A 96 -2.81 -18.97 -4.76
C LYS A 96 -1.86 -20.16 -4.99
N GLN A 97 -0.73 -20.19 -4.30
CA GLN A 97 0.23 -21.30 -4.39
C GLN A 97 -0.38 -22.62 -3.89
N VAL A 98 -1.13 -22.58 -2.78
CA VAL A 98 -1.83 -23.75 -2.23
C VAL A 98 -2.89 -24.26 -3.21
N GLU A 99 -3.66 -23.37 -3.84
CA GLU A 99 -4.67 -23.74 -4.85
C GLU A 99 -4.02 -24.46 -6.05
N TYR A 100 -2.94 -23.91 -6.60
CA TYR A 100 -2.20 -24.56 -7.69
C TYR A 100 -1.65 -25.93 -7.29
N SER A 101 -1.09 -26.04 -6.08
CA SER A 101 -0.58 -27.30 -5.54
C SER A 101 -1.70 -28.34 -5.41
N ASN A 102 -2.85 -27.95 -4.85
CA ASN A 102 -4.02 -28.81 -4.69
C ASN A 102 -4.55 -29.31 -6.05
N ARG A 103 -4.67 -28.41 -7.03
CA ARG A 103 -5.08 -28.79 -8.39
C ARG A 103 -4.11 -29.80 -9.01
N ASN A 104 -2.80 -29.58 -8.84
CA ASN A 104 -1.80 -30.52 -9.34
C ASN A 104 -1.82 -31.86 -8.60
N ASN A 105 -2.15 -31.87 -7.31
CA ASN A 105 -2.32 -33.10 -6.52
C ASN A 105 -3.57 -33.89 -6.94
N GLN A 106 -4.69 -33.20 -7.19
CA GLN A 106 -5.91 -33.81 -7.72
C GLN A 106 -5.69 -34.42 -9.10
N LEU A 107 -5.02 -33.70 -10.02
CA LEU A 107 -4.65 -34.24 -11.34
C LEU A 107 -3.72 -35.46 -11.22
N ARG A 108 -2.77 -35.44 -10.29
CA ARG A 108 -1.91 -36.60 -10.00
C ARG A 108 -2.68 -37.79 -9.41
N ALA A 109 -3.68 -37.54 -8.57
CA ALA A 109 -4.55 -38.59 -8.05
C ALA A 109 -5.43 -39.20 -9.16
N LEU A 110 -6.05 -38.35 -10.00
CA LEU A 110 -6.83 -38.77 -11.17
C LEU A 110 -5.99 -39.61 -12.14
N ARG A 111 -4.76 -39.17 -12.46
CA ARG A 111 -3.79 -39.94 -13.27
C ARG A 111 -3.56 -41.34 -12.72
N ARG A 112 -3.33 -41.45 -11.41
CA ARG A 112 -3.11 -42.74 -10.74
C ARG A 112 -4.36 -43.62 -10.78
N TYR A 113 -5.54 -43.05 -10.56
CA TYR A 113 -6.81 -43.78 -10.62
C TYR A 113 -7.09 -44.36 -12.01
N LEU A 114 -6.95 -43.54 -13.06
CA LEU A 114 -7.15 -43.96 -14.45
C LEU A 114 -6.16 -45.05 -14.87
N ALA A 115 -4.90 -44.92 -14.44
CA ALA A 115 -3.86 -45.92 -14.71
C ALA A 115 -4.16 -47.26 -14.01
N GLN A 116 -4.61 -47.26 -12.76
CA GLN A 116 -4.96 -48.47 -12.02
C GLN A 116 -6.14 -49.24 -12.65
N HIS A 117 -7.12 -48.52 -13.20
CA HIS A 117 -8.30 -49.13 -13.84
C HIS A 117 -8.08 -49.46 -15.33
N ARG A 118 -6.84 -49.32 -15.85
CA ARG A 118 -6.49 -49.57 -17.27
C ARG A 118 -7.41 -48.87 -18.26
N VAL A 119 -7.80 -47.63 -17.96
CA VAL A 119 -8.63 -46.82 -18.85
C VAL A 119 -7.83 -46.51 -20.13
N GLU A 120 -8.46 -46.70 -21.30
CA GLU A 120 -7.83 -46.43 -22.60
C GLU A 120 -7.34 -44.97 -22.67
N GLY A 121 -6.15 -44.74 -23.23
CA GLY A 121 -5.48 -43.43 -23.20
C GLY A 121 -6.28 -42.30 -23.86
N SER A 122 -7.09 -42.63 -24.86
CA SER A 122 -8.03 -41.73 -25.54
C SER A 122 -9.13 -41.21 -24.61
N LEU A 123 -9.67 -42.08 -23.73
CA LEU A 123 -10.71 -41.75 -22.76
C LEU A 123 -10.12 -41.02 -21.55
N ALA A 124 -8.92 -41.44 -21.11
CA ALA A 124 -8.19 -40.78 -20.03
C ALA A 124 -7.81 -39.33 -20.37
N ALA A 125 -7.39 -39.07 -21.61
CA ALA A 125 -7.05 -37.73 -22.08
C ALA A 125 -8.27 -36.80 -22.21
N ARG A 126 -9.50 -37.34 -22.34
CA ARG A 126 -10.74 -36.53 -22.38
C ARG A 126 -11.24 -36.10 -21.00
N VAL A 127 -10.85 -36.82 -19.95
CA VAL A 127 -11.28 -36.58 -18.56
C VAL A 127 -10.28 -35.68 -17.81
N GLN A 128 -9.05 -35.55 -18.34
CA GLN A 128 -8.00 -34.66 -17.85
C GLN A 128 -8.10 -33.26 -18.44
#